data_AF-A0AAN9TUK2-F1
#
_entry.id   AF-A0AAN9TUK2-F1
#
_cell.length_a   1.000
_cell.length_b   1.000
_cell.length_c   1.000
_cell.angle_alpha   90.00
_cell.angle_beta   90.00
_cell.angle_gamma   90.00
#
_symmetry.space_group_name_H-M   'P 1'
#
loop_
_entity.id
_entity.type
_entity.pdbx_description
1 polymer ?
#
loop_
_entity_poly.entity_id
_entity_poly.type
_entity_poly.pdbx_seq_one_letter_code
_entity_poly.pdbx_strand_id
1 'polypeptide(L)'
;MPLYGSQFEAEVVLHYLKSHKTLLEPVGVRTFEKPEASNFMPFCGPCNRTYFGDVGRTYELEIRRPREDRLPFLCFLNFTAAGGPYGDLVQITFDAFTVGKFVSYIVDGCPDGYMTIQEKGLPNIGGQWCGSAWGYTVYYSESASLNLTLLLTKLSDQGIGYNFDFKITFKYIRKTDAHLRYGNSSVSSWRGNLVASTYCDRILEQCETRTCRIQSPNYPGIYPRNVTCYYRVEVRETTRGRHPLVAVSQRHAHKIHIKDQFVKYDRSQRMLR
;
A
#
# COMPACT_ATOMS: atom_id res chain seq x y z
N MET A 1 4.87 10.78 11.32
CA MET A 1 3.89 9.98 12.11
C MET A 1 4.37 8.53 12.24
N PRO A 2 3.90 7.75 13.22
CA PRO A 2 4.29 6.34 13.35
C PRO A 2 3.88 5.50 12.15
N LEU A 3 4.66 4.45 11.86
CA LEU A 3 4.48 3.56 10.70
C LEU A 3 3.48 2.42 11.01
N TYR A 4 2.21 2.77 11.25
CA TYR A 4 1.11 1.81 11.45
C TYR A 4 0.02 1.94 10.38
N GLY A 5 -0.56 0.81 9.98
CA GLY A 5 -1.58 0.74 8.93
C GLY A 5 -3.00 0.47 9.46
N SER A 6 -3.94 1.31 9.02
CA SER A 6 -5.32 0.90 8.78
C SER A 6 -5.46 0.43 7.32
N GLN A 7 -6.42 -0.46 7.01
CA GLN A 7 -6.69 -0.96 5.65
C GLN A 7 -8.19 -0.99 5.33
N PHE A 8 -8.58 -0.71 4.08
CA PHE A 8 -9.98 -0.58 3.65
C PHE A 8 -10.20 -1.08 2.22
N GLU A 9 -11.21 -1.94 2.08
CA GLU A 9 -11.74 -2.45 0.81
C GLU A 9 -13.26 -2.64 0.94
N ALA A 10 -14.05 -1.78 0.29
CA ALA A 10 -15.50 -1.94 0.19
C ALA A 10 -15.93 -2.40 -1.21
N GLU A 11 -17.03 -3.14 -1.25
CA GLU A 11 -17.71 -3.60 -2.46
C GLU A 11 -18.83 -2.60 -2.80
N VAL A 12 -18.87 -2.10 -4.03
CA VAL A 12 -19.98 -1.24 -4.48
C VAL A 12 -21.08 -2.15 -5.00
N VAL A 13 -22.26 -2.04 -4.39
CA VAL A 13 -23.44 -2.86 -4.72
C VAL A 13 -24.54 -1.93 -5.21
N LEU A 14 -24.92 -2.06 -6.49
CA LEU A 14 -26.07 -1.36 -7.04
C LEU A 14 -27.34 -2.18 -6.79
N HIS A 15 -28.30 -1.59 -6.09
CA HIS A 15 -29.60 -2.20 -5.84
C HIS A 15 -30.68 -1.58 -6.74
N TYR A 16 -31.38 -2.45 -7.46
CA TYR A 16 -32.57 -2.13 -8.25
C TYR A 16 -33.73 -3.03 -7.79
N LEU A 17 -34.92 -2.45 -7.58
CA LEU A 17 -36.11 -3.19 -7.13
C LEU A 17 -37.00 -3.51 -8.34
N LYS A 18 -37.37 -4.76 -8.65
CA LYS A 18 -37.04 -6.10 -8.10
C LYS A 18 -36.78 -7.08 -9.29
N SER A 19 -36.49 -8.38 -9.17
CA SER A 19 -36.49 -9.30 -8.02
C SER A 19 -35.63 -10.55 -8.29
N HIS A 20 -35.21 -11.24 -7.22
CA HIS A 20 -34.69 -12.62 -7.20
C HIS A 20 -33.37 -12.97 -7.93
N LYS A 21 -32.88 -14.19 -7.65
CA LYS A 21 -31.52 -14.76 -7.87
C LYS A 21 -31.37 -15.39 -9.28
N THR A 22 -30.24 -15.91 -9.78
CA THR A 22 -29.07 -16.59 -9.14
C THR A 22 -27.79 -16.56 -10.01
N LEU A 23 -26.65 -17.04 -9.48
CA LEU A 23 -25.29 -17.06 -10.07
C LEU A 23 -25.00 -18.29 -10.98
N LEU A 24 -23.87 -18.28 -11.73
CA LEU A 24 -22.72 -19.23 -11.56
C LEU A 24 -21.50 -18.94 -12.49
N GLU A 25 -20.39 -19.69 -12.30
CA GLU A 25 -18.98 -19.57 -12.82
C GLU A 25 -18.34 -21.00 -12.84
N PRO A 26 -17.03 -21.32 -13.13
CA PRO A 26 -15.89 -20.66 -13.82
C PRO A 26 -15.03 -21.61 -14.76
N VAL A 27 -13.79 -21.23 -15.16
CA VAL A 27 -12.53 -22.03 -15.55
C VAL A 27 -11.59 -21.18 -16.46
N GLY A 28 -10.25 -21.31 -16.61
CA GLY A 28 -9.15 -22.12 -16.00
C GLY A 28 -8.28 -22.95 -17.02
N VAL A 29 -6.99 -23.34 -16.89
CA VAL A 29 -5.75 -22.97 -16.11
C VAL A 29 -4.51 -23.69 -16.76
N ARG A 30 -3.28 -23.09 -16.92
CA ARG A 30 -1.92 -23.78 -16.94
C ARG A 30 -0.67 -22.87 -17.21
N THR A 31 0.55 -23.41 -17.01
CA THR A 31 1.87 -22.69 -16.85
C THR A 31 3.11 -23.49 -17.36
N PHE A 32 4.30 -22.86 -17.48
CA PHE A 32 5.63 -23.49 -17.71
C PHE A 32 6.80 -22.67 -17.05
N GLU A 33 8.07 -23.12 -17.16
CA GLU A 33 9.13 -22.96 -16.13
C GLU A 33 10.40 -22.11 -16.48
N LYS A 34 11.53 -22.27 -15.74
CA LYS A 34 12.53 -21.23 -15.34
C LYS A 34 14.02 -21.60 -15.62
N PRO A 35 14.92 -20.60 -15.79
CA PRO A 35 16.35 -20.69 -15.42
C PRO A 35 16.81 -19.67 -14.33
N GLU A 36 18.08 -19.72 -13.91
CA GLU A 36 18.61 -19.04 -12.70
C GLU A 36 19.55 -17.84 -13.03
N ALA A 37 19.41 -16.67 -12.39
CA ALA A 37 20.10 -16.21 -11.16
C ALA A 37 21.54 -15.67 -11.37
N SER A 38 21.82 -14.48 -10.82
CA SER A 38 23.15 -13.83 -10.86
C SER A 38 23.38 -12.98 -9.59
N ASN A 39 24.64 -12.84 -9.20
CA ASN A 39 25.06 -12.27 -7.91
C ASN A 39 25.31 -10.75 -7.96
N PHE A 40 25.16 -10.07 -6.81
CA PHE A 40 25.42 -8.63 -6.67
C PHE A 40 26.72 -8.34 -5.90
N MET A 41 27.45 -7.29 -6.30
CA MET A 41 28.83 -7.03 -5.83
C MET A 41 28.87 -6.16 -4.55
N PRO A 42 29.70 -6.50 -3.53
CA PRO A 42 29.50 -6.00 -2.15
C PRO A 42 30.15 -4.65 -1.78
N PHE A 43 30.85 -3.96 -2.69
CA PHE A 43 31.77 -2.86 -2.34
C PHE A 43 31.22 -1.42 -2.46
N CYS A 44 29.90 -1.23 -2.41
CA CYS A 44 29.29 0.09 -2.26
C CYS A 44 28.05 0.02 -1.37
N GLY A 45 27.80 1.09 -0.60
CA GLY A 45 26.71 1.16 0.36
C GLY A 45 25.30 1.07 -0.27
N PRO A 46 24.25 0.85 0.54
CA PRO A 46 22.88 0.66 0.05
C PRO A 46 22.23 1.93 -0.51
N CYS A 47 22.70 3.11 -0.10
CA CYS A 47 22.10 4.40 -0.43
C CYS A 47 22.42 4.90 -1.84
N ASN A 48 21.55 5.75 -2.35
CA ASN A 48 21.62 6.47 -3.63
C ASN A 48 21.68 5.50 -4.81
N ARG A 49 20.82 4.47 -4.77
CA ARG A 49 20.77 3.35 -5.71
C ARG A 49 19.35 3.11 -6.22
N THR A 50 19.27 2.64 -7.46
CA THR A 50 18.05 2.07 -8.04
C THR A 50 18.15 0.56 -8.03
N TYR A 51 17.18 -0.07 -7.36
CA TYR A 51 17.01 -1.50 -7.26
C TYR A 51 16.05 -1.99 -8.34
N PHE A 52 16.35 -3.18 -8.85
CA PHE A 52 15.60 -3.98 -9.81
C PHE A 52 15.59 -5.42 -9.31
N GLY A 53 14.75 -6.28 -9.87
CA GLY A 53 14.73 -7.70 -9.50
C GLY A 53 13.66 -8.50 -10.23
N ASP A 54 13.80 -9.82 -10.14
CA ASP A 54 12.90 -10.76 -10.80
C ASP A 54 11.64 -11.00 -9.95
N VAL A 55 10.50 -11.22 -10.60
CA VAL A 55 9.24 -11.60 -9.95
C VAL A 55 9.41 -12.94 -9.21
N GLY A 56 8.85 -13.01 -8.00
CA GLY A 56 8.93 -14.20 -7.16
C GLY A 56 10.26 -14.35 -6.39
N ARG A 57 11.26 -13.49 -6.65
CA ARG A 57 12.41 -13.34 -5.74
C ARG A 57 12.12 -12.30 -4.66
N THR A 58 12.77 -12.49 -3.52
CA THR A 58 12.70 -11.66 -2.33
C THR A 58 14.10 -11.16 -2.03
N TYR A 59 14.23 -9.86 -1.75
CA TYR A 59 15.52 -9.17 -1.58
C TYR A 59 15.53 -8.43 -0.25
N GLU A 60 16.56 -8.66 0.57
CA GLU A 60 16.74 -7.94 1.84
C GLU A 60 17.62 -6.70 1.66
N LEU A 61 17.31 -5.64 2.40
CA LEU A 61 18.10 -4.42 2.44
C LEU A 61 18.14 -3.85 3.87
N GLU A 62 19.35 -3.74 4.42
CA GLU A 62 19.61 -3.14 5.72
C GLU A 62 20.41 -1.84 5.53
N ILE A 63 19.96 -0.75 6.14
CA ILE A 63 20.75 0.48 6.28
C ILE A 63 21.32 0.50 7.69
N ARG A 64 22.64 0.40 7.78
CA ARG A 64 23.35 0.52 9.06
C ARG A 64 23.22 1.94 9.62
N ARG A 65 23.07 2.05 10.94
CA ARG A 65 23.02 3.31 11.68
C ARG A 65 24.12 4.28 11.21
N PRO A 66 23.76 5.50 10.76
CA PRO A 66 24.73 6.55 10.45
C PRO A 66 25.55 6.91 11.69
N ARG A 67 26.79 7.34 11.47
CA ARG A 67 27.58 7.95 12.56
C ARG A 67 27.14 9.39 12.79
N GLU A 68 27.33 9.86 14.02
CA GLU A 68 26.95 11.21 14.45
C GLU A 68 27.78 12.30 13.75
N ASP A 69 29.06 12.03 13.43
CA ASP A 69 29.94 12.88 12.60
C ASP A 69 29.46 13.08 11.15
N ARG A 70 28.35 12.43 10.76
CA ARG A 70 27.84 12.37 9.38
C ARG A 70 26.36 12.71 9.27
N LEU A 71 25.84 13.44 10.27
CA LEU A 71 24.50 14.02 10.23
C LEU A 71 24.55 15.42 9.58
N PRO A 72 23.51 15.85 8.84
CA PRO A 72 22.30 15.09 8.51
C PRO A 72 22.57 13.98 7.49
N PHE A 73 22.12 12.77 7.80
CA PHE A 73 22.22 11.62 6.90
C PHE A 73 21.02 11.61 5.95
N LEU A 74 21.31 11.53 4.65
CA LEU A 74 20.31 11.51 3.58
C LEU A 74 20.59 10.32 2.66
N CYS A 75 19.57 9.48 2.46
CA CYS A 75 19.68 8.23 1.72
C CYS A 75 18.48 8.06 0.78
N PHE A 76 18.74 7.98 -0.52
CA PHE A 76 17.73 7.74 -1.55
C PHE A 76 17.74 6.27 -1.98
N LEU A 77 16.58 5.61 -1.93
CA LEU A 77 16.37 4.25 -2.41
C LEU A 77 15.28 4.26 -3.48
N ASN A 78 15.63 3.97 -4.73
CA ASN A 78 14.65 3.87 -5.81
C ASN A 78 14.38 2.39 -6.12
N PHE A 79 13.15 2.01 -6.39
CA PHE A 79 12.74 0.65 -6.76
C PHE A 79 11.95 0.72 -8.06
N THR A 80 12.36 -0.02 -9.09
CA THR A 80 11.74 0.07 -10.43
C THR A 80 11.29 -1.31 -10.91
N ALA A 81 9.98 -1.50 -11.00
CA ALA A 81 9.36 -2.65 -11.65
C ALA A 81 9.31 -2.38 -13.17
N ALA A 82 10.03 -3.15 -13.96
CA ALA A 82 10.25 -2.86 -15.39
C ALA A 82 9.25 -3.56 -16.34
N GLY A 83 8.21 -4.19 -15.79
CA GLY A 83 7.24 -5.01 -16.52
C GLY A 83 7.68 -6.46 -16.72
N GLY A 84 6.74 -7.32 -17.09
CA GLY A 84 7.01 -8.71 -17.49
C GLY A 84 7.72 -9.52 -16.40
N PRO A 85 8.95 -10.04 -16.64
CA PRO A 85 9.70 -10.81 -15.64
C PRO A 85 10.15 -9.97 -14.43
N TYR A 86 10.17 -8.64 -14.57
CA TYR A 86 10.55 -7.69 -13.51
C TYR A 86 9.33 -7.06 -12.80
N GLY A 87 8.13 -7.57 -13.08
CA GLY A 87 6.89 -7.21 -12.41
C GLY A 87 6.36 -5.83 -12.77
N ASP A 88 5.13 -5.56 -12.33
CA ASP A 88 4.43 -4.30 -12.60
C ASP A 88 4.35 -3.41 -11.35
N LEU A 89 4.57 -4.00 -10.17
CA LEU A 89 4.35 -3.43 -8.85
C LEU A 89 5.49 -3.81 -7.90
N VAL A 90 5.81 -2.92 -6.96
CA VAL A 90 6.80 -3.14 -5.90
C VAL A 90 6.07 -3.40 -4.58
N GLN A 91 6.40 -4.49 -3.90
CA GLN A 91 6.10 -4.65 -2.47
C GLN A 91 7.36 -4.37 -1.65
N ILE A 92 7.23 -3.56 -0.60
CA ILE A 92 8.24 -3.34 0.44
C ILE A 92 7.63 -3.75 1.78
N THR A 93 8.21 -4.74 2.45
CA THR A 93 7.95 -5.07 3.85
C THR A 93 8.97 -4.34 4.73
N PHE A 94 8.54 -3.75 5.83
CA PHE A 94 9.41 -3.18 6.85
C PHE A 94 9.59 -4.20 7.97
N ASP A 95 10.78 -4.81 8.03
CA ASP A 95 11.11 -5.86 8.99
C ASP A 95 11.57 -5.25 10.32
N ALA A 96 12.30 -4.13 10.24
CA ALA A 96 12.62 -3.26 11.36
C ALA A 96 12.57 -1.78 10.94
N PHE A 97 11.91 -0.95 11.74
CA PHE A 97 11.80 0.49 11.50
C PHE A 97 11.86 1.28 12.82
N THR A 98 12.95 2.01 13.01
CA THR A 98 13.13 3.07 14.01
C THR A 98 13.89 4.21 13.34
N VAL A 99 13.19 5.28 12.95
CA VAL A 99 13.76 6.42 12.23
C VAL A 99 13.30 7.73 12.88
N GLY A 100 14.22 8.44 13.53
CA GLY A 100 13.92 9.67 14.26
C GLY A 100 12.88 9.48 15.37
N LYS A 101 12.35 10.59 15.88
CA LYS A 101 11.32 10.62 16.93
C LYS A 101 10.01 11.16 16.37
N PHE A 102 8.90 10.53 16.73
CA PHE A 102 7.57 11.12 16.54
C PHE A 102 7.19 11.98 17.73
N VAL A 103 6.74 13.21 17.48
CA VAL A 103 6.38 14.18 18.54
C VAL A 103 4.89 14.55 18.50
N SER A 104 4.33 14.92 17.34
CA SER A 104 2.95 15.37 17.24
C SER A 104 2.35 15.17 15.83
N TYR A 105 1.01 15.14 15.76
CA TYR A 105 0.25 14.99 14.53
C TYR A 105 0.05 16.31 13.76
N ILE A 106 0.42 17.46 14.35
CA ILE A 106 -0.01 18.80 13.89
C ILE A 106 1.16 19.79 13.77
N VAL A 107 2.13 19.73 14.68
CA VAL A 107 3.30 20.64 14.77
C VAL A 107 4.55 19.79 14.97
N ASP A 108 5.67 20.14 14.33
CA ASP A 108 6.99 19.49 14.49
C ASP A 108 6.95 17.96 14.57
N GLY A 109 6.25 17.31 13.63
CA GLY A 109 5.84 15.93 13.79
C GLY A 109 6.98 14.89 13.79
N CYS A 110 8.09 15.18 13.10
CA CYS A 110 9.25 14.30 12.92
C CYS A 110 10.58 15.10 12.88
N PRO A 111 11.01 15.75 13.97
CA PRO A 111 12.09 16.74 13.94
C PRO A 111 13.49 16.11 13.80
N ASP A 112 13.70 14.93 14.41
CA ASP A 112 14.98 14.21 14.43
C ASP A 112 15.25 13.41 13.13
N GLY A 113 14.23 13.26 12.28
CA GLY A 113 14.31 12.50 11.03
C GLY A 113 13.00 11.84 10.63
N TYR A 114 12.89 11.49 9.35
CA TYR A 114 11.74 10.82 8.77
C TYR A 114 12.10 10.02 7.50
N MET A 115 11.22 9.06 7.19
CA MET A 115 11.09 8.45 5.88
C MET A 115 9.98 9.15 5.08
N THR A 116 10.17 9.32 3.77
CA THR A 116 9.10 9.57 2.80
C THR A 116 9.09 8.49 1.71
N ILE A 117 7.94 8.32 1.06
CA ILE A 117 7.74 7.44 -0.09
C ILE A 117 7.02 8.27 -1.15
N GLN A 118 7.57 8.34 -2.36
CA GLN A 118 6.97 9.01 -3.51
C GLN A 118 6.83 8.01 -4.67
N GLU A 119 5.70 8.07 -5.37
CA GLU A 119 5.38 7.18 -6.49
C GLU A 119 5.58 7.91 -7.82
N LYS A 120 6.24 7.25 -8.78
CA LYS A 120 6.54 7.85 -10.09
C LYS A 120 5.26 8.06 -10.89
N GLY A 121 4.98 9.33 -11.22
CA GLY A 121 3.78 9.73 -11.98
C GLY A 121 2.56 10.07 -11.12
N LEU A 122 2.67 10.00 -9.78
CA LEU A 122 1.66 10.56 -8.87
C LEU A 122 2.14 11.91 -8.29
N PRO A 123 1.22 12.79 -7.84
CA PRO A 123 1.58 14.03 -7.15
C PRO A 123 2.45 13.78 -5.91
N ASN A 124 3.33 14.73 -5.55
CA ASN A 124 4.06 14.65 -4.29
C ASN A 124 3.12 14.98 -3.12
N ILE A 125 2.94 14.01 -2.23
CA ILE A 125 2.03 14.06 -1.08
C ILE A 125 2.71 14.60 0.19
N GLY A 126 4.04 14.70 0.24
CA GLY A 126 4.77 15.19 1.43
C GLY A 126 4.63 14.31 2.68
N GLY A 127 4.16 13.07 2.55
CA GLY A 127 3.90 12.16 3.67
C GLY A 127 5.16 11.68 4.40
N GLN A 128 5.22 11.91 5.71
CA GLN A 128 6.38 11.59 6.56
C GLN A 128 6.08 10.53 7.64
N TRP A 129 6.97 9.54 7.74
CA TRP A 129 6.95 8.48 8.75
C TRP A 129 8.18 8.55 9.67
N CYS A 130 8.00 8.38 10.98
CA CYS A 130 9.08 8.48 11.97
C CYS A 130 8.70 7.83 13.32
N GLY A 131 9.67 7.64 14.20
CA GLY A 131 9.56 6.84 15.42
C GLY A 131 9.78 5.34 15.16
N SER A 132 9.49 4.51 16.17
CA SER A 132 9.57 3.05 16.06
C SER A 132 8.23 2.41 15.67
N ALA A 133 8.28 1.36 14.86
CA ALA A 133 7.15 0.51 14.53
C ALA A 133 7.51 -0.97 14.65
N TRP A 134 6.50 -1.79 14.97
CA TRP A 134 6.64 -3.19 15.35
C TRP A 134 5.55 -4.02 14.67
N GLY A 135 5.91 -5.19 14.13
CA GLY A 135 4.97 -6.10 13.46
C GLY A 135 4.76 -5.82 11.97
N TYR A 136 3.91 -6.64 11.34
CA TYR A 136 3.80 -6.76 9.89
C TYR A 136 3.34 -5.47 9.20
N THR A 137 4.30 -4.78 8.58
CA THR A 137 4.12 -3.46 7.98
C THR A 137 4.57 -3.53 6.52
N VAL A 138 3.67 -3.26 5.58
CA VAL A 138 3.93 -3.44 4.14
C VAL A 138 3.43 -2.26 3.32
N TYR A 139 4.15 -1.94 2.25
CA TYR A 139 3.79 -1.02 1.18
C TYR A 139 3.68 -1.78 -0.16
N TYR A 140 2.68 -1.46 -0.98
CA TYR A 140 2.37 -2.02 -2.30
C TYR A 140 2.09 -0.91 -3.31
N SER A 141 3.05 -0.58 -4.18
CA SER A 141 2.94 0.56 -5.10
C SER A 141 1.63 0.61 -5.91
N GLU A 142 1.11 1.81 -6.17
CA GLU A 142 0.07 2.03 -7.20
C GLU A 142 0.70 2.29 -8.59
N SER A 143 1.99 2.64 -8.62
CA SER A 143 2.82 2.87 -9.82
C SER A 143 3.87 1.78 -10.04
N ALA A 144 4.62 1.86 -11.14
CA ALA A 144 5.73 0.96 -11.46
C ALA A 144 7.08 1.38 -10.82
N SER A 145 7.17 2.50 -10.08
CA SER A 145 8.43 2.90 -9.44
C SER A 145 8.23 3.71 -8.16
N LEU A 146 8.95 3.32 -7.11
CA LEU A 146 8.94 3.98 -5.80
C LEU A 146 10.28 4.65 -5.53
N ASN A 147 10.24 5.90 -5.05
CA ASN A 147 11.40 6.60 -4.49
C ASN A 147 11.17 6.74 -2.98
N LEU A 148 11.96 6.01 -2.19
CA LEU A 148 11.95 6.08 -0.73
C LEU A 148 13.14 6.94 -0.28
N THR A 149 12.87 8.00 0.46
CA THR A 149 13.91 8.88 1.02
C THR A 149 13.95 8.74 2.53
N LEU A 150 15.15 8.54 3.08
CA LEU A 150 15.41 8.60 4.51
C LEU A 150 16.25 9.84 4.82
N LEU A 151 15.73 10.70 5.68
CA LEU A 151 16.45 11.81 6.29
C LEU A 151 16.57 11.56 7.79
N LEU A 152 17.78 11.66 8.34
CA LEU A 152 18.04 11.63 9.78
C LEU A 152 18.87 12.87 10.13
N THR A 153 18.27 13.82 10.83
CA THR A 153 18.89 15.08 11.25
C THR A 153 19.56 14.94 12.61
N LYS A 154 18.99 14.15 13.52
CA LYS A 154 19.52 13.88 14.85
C LYS A 154 19.36 12.39 15.23
N LEU A 155 20.38 11.85 15.89
CA LEU A 155 20.26 10.61 16.66
C LEU A 155 19.75 10.94 18.06
N SER A 156 18.78 10.19 18.58
CA SER A 156 18.28 10.40 19.95
C SER A 156 19.36 10.09 20.99
N ASP A 157 19.48 10.95 22.00
CA ASP A 157 20.44 10.83 23.11
C ASP A 157 19.93 9.91 24.24
N GLN A 158 18.68 9.47 24.18
CA GLN A 158 18.09 8.65 25.25
C GLN A 158 18.73 7.25 25.25
N GLY A 159 19.30 6.88 26.41
CA GLY A 159 20.36 5.88 26.50
C GLY A 159 19.92 4.41 26.44
N ILE A 160 20.92 3.55 26.21
CA ILE A 160 20.84 2.08 26.19
C ILE A 160 19.87 1.50 25.13
N GLY A 161 20.18 1.73 23.84
CA GLY A 161 19.64 0.90 22.75
C GLY A 161 19.34 1.64 21.45
N TYR A 162 20.22 1.50 20.45
CA TYR A 162 19.92 1.54 19.01
C TYR A 162 18.80 2.49 18.51
N ASN A 163 18.98 3.81 18.68
CA ASN A 163 18.06 4.85 18.19
C ASN A 163 18.00 5.04 16.66
N PHE A 164 18.47 4.06 15.87
CA PHE A 164 18.21 3.95 14.43
C PHE A 164 18.28 2.47 14.05
N ASP A 165 17.22 1.98 13.41
CA ASP A 165 17.15 0.65 12.79
C ASP A 165 16.30 0.75 11.52
N PHE A 166 16.79 0.20 10.41
CA PHE A 166 16.08 0.19 9.14
C PHE A 166 16.45 -1.04 8.33
N LYS A 167 15.61 -2.07 8.42
CA LYS A 167 15.66 -3.27 7.58
C LYS A 167 14.34 -3.42 6.83
N ILE A 168 14.44 -3.61 5.53
CA ILE A 168 13.31 -3.86 4.64
C ILE A 168 13.56 -5.08 3.77
N THR A 169 12.47 -5.75 3.41
CA THR A 169 12.45 -6.87 2.47
C THR A 169 11.53 -6.50 1.31
N PHE A 170 12.08 -6.42 0.10
CA PHE A 170 11.34 -6.02 -1.10
C PHE A 170 11.23 -7.12 -2.15
N LYS A 171 10.17 -7.06 -2.96
CA LYS A 171 9.96 -7.96 -4.10
C LYS A 171 9.11 -7.32 -5.19
N TYR A 172 9.25 -7.83 -6.40
CA TYR A 172 8.49 -7.40 -7.57
C TYR A 172 7.34 -8.37 -7.83
N ILE A 173 6.17 -7.82 -8.18
CA ILE A 173 4.92 -8.57 -8.32
C ILE A 173 4.25 -8.16 -9.64
N ARG A 174 3.77 -9.14 -10.42
CA ARG A 174 2.91 -8.87 -11.58
C ARG A 174 1.51 -8.50 -11.11
N LYS A 175 0.82 -7.63 -11.85
CA LYS A 175 -0.54 -7.19 -11.57
C LYS A 175 -1.54 -8.37 -11.53
N THR A 176 -1.27 -9.42 -12.30
CA THR A 176 -1.99 -10.70 -12.30
C THR A 176 -1.93 -11.43 -10.96
N ASP A 177 -0.77 -11.38 -10.29
CA ASP A 177 -0.46 -12.20 -9.12
C ASP A 177 -0.88 -11.51 -7.82
N ALA A 178 -1.12 -10.19 -7.89
CA ALA A 178 -1.64 -9.36 -6.80
C ALA A 178 -3.16 -9.57 -6.58
N HIS A 179 -3.59 -10.82 -6.39
CA HIS A 179 -5.00 -11.23 -6.36
C HIS A 179 -5.86 -10.49 -5.32
N LEU A 180 -5.26 -10.11 -4.18
CA LEU A 180 -5.94 -9.33 -3.14
C LEU A 180 -6.32 -7.91 -3.59
N ARG A 181 -5.65 -7.37 -4.62
CA ARG A 181 -5.87 -6.01 -5.16
C ARG A 181 -6.77 -6.03 -6.39
N TYR A 182 -6.47 -6.91 -7.36
CA TYR A 182 -7.12 -6.91 -8.68
C TYR A 182 -8.10 -8.08 -8.90
N GLY A 183 -8.32 -8.92 -7.89
CA GLY A 183 -9.08 -10.16 -8.03
C GLY A 183 -8.28 -11.27 -8.72
N ASN A 184 -8.95 -12.38 -9.03
CA ASN A 184 -8.36 -13.46 -9.82
C ASN A 184 -8.91 -13.44 -11.26
N SER A 185 -8.57 -14.46 -12.07
CA SER A 185 -8.99 -14.56 -13.47
C SER A 185 -10.51 -14.70 -13.69
N SER A 186 -11.25 -15.15 -12.66
CA SER A 186 -12.71 -15.31 -12.73
C SER A 186 -13.41 -14.07 -12.15
N VAL A 187 -13.17 -13.80 -10.87
CA VAL A 187 -13.68 -12.63 -10.14
C VAL A 187 -12.63 -11.52 -10.20
N SER A 188 -12.55 -10.84 -11.35
CA SER A 188 -11.74 -9.63 -11.47
C SER A 188 -12.33 -8.49 -10.63
N SER A 189 -11.47 -7.72 -9.96
CA SER A 189 -11.88 -6.58 -9.14
C SER A 189 -11.51 -5.27 -9.82
N TRP A 190 -12.53 -4.52 -10.24
CA TRP A 190 -12.31 -3.25 -10.91
C TRP A 190 -12.38 -2.09 -9.91
N ARG A 191 -11.31 -1.28 -9.88
CA ARG A 191 -11.06 -0.23 -8.87
C ARG A 191 -11.41 1.20 -9.35
N GLY A 192 -12.07 1.33 -10.51
CA GLY A 192 -12.33 2.61 -11.15
C GLY A 192 -11.15 3.20 -11.94
N ASN A 193 -11.48 4.12 -12.84
CA ASN A 193 -10.51 4.90 -13.62
C ASN A 193 -9.87 5.97 -12.72
N LEU A 194 -8.54 6.13 -12.76
CA LEU A 194 -7.83 7.18 -12.03
C LEU A 194 -8.13 8.55 -12.66
N VAL A 195 -8.51 9.53 -11.84
CA VAL A 195 -8.64 10.92 -12.28
C VAL A 195 -7.24 11.52 -12.47
N ALA A 196 -6.99 12.08 -13.64
CA ALA A 196 -5.70 12.71 -13.97
C ALA A 196 -5.33 13.80 -12.96
N SER A 197 -4.03 13.95 -12.69
CA SER A 197 -3.45 14.89 -11.72
C SER A 197 -3.84 14.66 -10.24
N THR A 198 -4.57 13.60 -9.92
CA THR A 198 -4.86 13.19 -8.54
C THR A 198 -3.94 12.04 -8.11
N TYR A 199 -3.80 11.82 -6.80
CA TYR A 199 -3.04 10.67 -6.29
C TYR A 199 -3.85 9.36 -6.35
N CYS A 200 -5.17 9.45 -6.12
CA CYS A 200 -6.00 8.27 -5.86
C CYS A 200 -7.48 8.45 -6.17
N ASP A 201 -7.93 9.56 -6.78
CA ASP A 201 -9.35 9.75 -7.02
C ASP A 201 -9.82 8.81 -8.13
N ARG A 202 -10.99 8.20 -7.95
CA ARG A 202 -11.49 7.14 -8.84
C ARG A 202 -12.91 7.42 -9.29
N ILE A 203 -13.14 7.29 -10.59
CA ILE A 203 -14.49 7.21 -11.17
C ILE A 203 -14.82 5.74 -11.39
N LEU A 204 -15.85 5.26 -10.69
CA LEU A 204 -16.39 3.91 -10.81
C LEU A 204 -17.69 3.97 -11.62
N GLU A 205 -17.63 3.54 -12.87
CA GLU A 205 -18.76 3.42 -13.79
C GLU A 205 -19.16 1.95 -13.96
N GLN A 206 -20.38 1.71 -14.44
CA GLN A 206 -20.82 0.42 -14.98
C GLN A 206 -20.79 -0.73 -13.95
N CYS A 207 -20.93 -0.40 -12.66
CA CYS A 207 -20.90 -1.34 -11.52
C CYS A 207 -22.10 -2.32 -11.50
N GLU A 208 -23.06 -2.15 -12.39
CA GLU A 208 -24.14 -3.08 -12.73
C GLU A 208 -23.67 -4.25 -13.61
N THR A 209 -22.59 -4.08 -14.39
CA THR A 209 -22.01 -5.12 -15.26
C THR A 209 -20.68 -5.69 -14.78
N ARG A 210 -20.03 -5.08 -13.77
CA ARG A 210 -18.71 -5.49 -13.25
C ARG A 210 -18.61 -5.35 -11.73
N THR A 211 -17.80 -6.20 -11.10
CA THR A 211 -17.52 -6.12 -9.66
C THR A 211 -16.63 -4.92 -9.32
N CYS A 212 -17.27 -3.80 -9.00
CA CYS A 212 -16.62 -2.60 -8.48
C CYS A 212 -16.17 -2.77 -7.02
N ARG A 213 -14.91 -2.48 -6.72
CA ARG A 213 -14.41 -2.31 -5.34
C ARG A 213 -13.75 -0.97 -5.13
N ILE A 214 -14.14 -0.29 -4.06
CA ILE A 214 -13.44 0.87 -3.51
C ILE A 214 -12.35 0.33 -2.59
N GLN A 215 -11.11 0.31 -3.07
CA GLN A 215 -9.93 0.00 -2.26
C GLN A 215 -9.17 1.29 -1.98
N SER A 216 -8.80 1.46 -0.72
CA SER A 216 -7.78 2.43 -0.30
C SER A 216 -6.50 2.34 -1.14
N PRO A 217 -5.73 3.44 -1.31
CA PRO A 217 -4.43 3.39 -1.95
C PRO A 217 -3.52 2.46 -1.16
N ASN A 218 -2.62 1.76 -1.86
CA ASN A 218 -1.61 0.88 -1.26
C ASN A 218 -2.18 -0.39 -0.57
N TYR A 219 -3.49 -0.60 -0.57
CA TYR A 219 -4.16 -1.80 -0.03
C TYR A 219 -3.51 -3.10 -0.57
N PRO A 220 -3.30 -4.16 0.25
CA PRO A 220 -3.60 -4.29 1.68
C PRO A 220 -2.51 -3.74 2.63
N GLY A 221 -1.60 -2.91 2.13
CA GLY A 221 -0.56 -2.23 2.92
C GLY A 221 -1.04 -0.97 3.65
N ILE A 222 -0.08 -0.28 4.28
CA ILE A 222 -0.30 0.94 5.06
C ILE A 222 -0.75 2.12 4.20
N TYR A 223 -1.57 3.05 4.70
CA TYR A 223 -1.94 4.21 3.88
C TYR A 223 -0.77 5.19 3.68
N PRO A 224 -0.57 5.71 2.46
CA PRO A 224 0.25 6.89 2.21
C PRO A 224 -0.22 8.06 3.09
N ARG A 225 0.70 8.80 3.71
CA ARG A 225 0.36 9.93 4.59
C ARG A 225 0.08 11.20 3.78
N ASN A 226 -0.80 12.05 4.33
CA ASN A 226 -1.19 13.33 3.74
C ASN A 226 -1.86 13.21 2.36
N VAL A 227 -2.82 12.27 2.26
CA VAL A 227 -3.60 12.01 1.06
C VAL A 227 -5.09 12.05 1.39
N THR A 228 -5.89 12.68 0.53
CA THR A 228 -7.35 12.55 0.49
C THR A 228 -7.72 11.94 -0.85
N CYS A 229 -8.70 11.03 -0.86
CA CYS A 229 -9.14 10.32 -2.06
C CYS A 229 -10.65 10.41 -2.21
N TYR A 230 -11.11 10.86 -3.38
CA TYR A 230 -12.52 10.95 -3.74
C TYR A 230 -12.91 9.80 -4.68
N TYR A 231 -13.91 9.01 -4.27
CA TYR A 231 -14.44 7.90 -5.05
C TYR A 231 -15.85 8.27 -5.56
N ARG A 232 -15.97 8.53 -6.86
CA ARG A 232 -17.21 8.91 -7.53
C ARG A 232 -17.81 7.70 -8.22
N VAL A 233 -18.98 7.24 -7.76
CA VAL A 233 -19.74 6.18 -8.44
C VAL A 233 -20.71 6.82 -9.42
N GLU A 234 -20.67 6.41 -10.69
CA GLU A 234 -21.61 6.85 -11.73
C GLU A 234 -22.49 5.69 -12.20
N VAL A 235 -23.80 5.93 -12.24
CA VAL A 235 -24.79 5.01 -12.83
C VAL A 235 -25.40 5.72 -14.04
N ARG A 236 -25.29 5.13 -15.22
CA ARG A 236 -25.79 5.72 -16.48
C ARG A 236 -27.12 5.15 -16.95
N GLU A 237 -27.40 3.87 -16.67
CA GLU A 237 -28.67 3.24 -17.04
C GLU A 237 -29.70 3.29 -15.90
N THR A 238 -30.70 4.16 -16.04
CA THR A 238 -31.94 4.06 -15.26
C THR A 238 -33.00 3.34 -16.10
N THR A 239 -33.18 2.03 -15.89
CA THR A 239 -34.30 1.27 -16.51
C THR A 239 -35.62 1.96 -16.16
N ARG A 240 -36.49 2.18 -17.17
CA ARG A 240 -37.70 3.03 -17.05
C ARG A 240 -38.50 2.73 -15.77
N GLY A 241 -38.63 3.74 -14.90
CA GLY A 241 -39.40 3.64 -13.65
C GLY A 241 -38.65 3.05 -12.44
N ARG A 242 -37.33 2.83 -12.51
CA ARG A 242 -36.51 2.39 -11.35
C ARG A 242 -35.42 3.42 -11.02
N HIS A 243 -35.32 3.78 -9.75
CA HIS A 243 -34.20 4.56 -9.23
C HIS A 243 -33.07 3.61 -8.77
N PRO A 244 -31.80 3.86 -9.16
CA PRO A 244 -30.67 3.10 -8.67
C PRO A 244 -30.33 3.50 -7.22
N LEU A 245 -30.20 2.53 -6.34
CA LEU A 245 -29.65 2.75 -4.99
C LEU A 245 -28.19 2.27 -4.96
N VAL A 246 -27.25 3.20 -4.79
CA VAL A 246 -25.83 2.88 -4.57
C VAL A 246 -25.62 2.53 -3.10
N ALA A 247 -25.25 1.28 -2.81
CA ALA A 247 -24.78 0.86 -1.51
C ALA A 247 -23.27 0.59 -1.53
N VAL A 248 -22.59 0.92 -0.44
CA VAL A 248 -21.16 0.62 -0.23
C VAL A 248 -21.08 -0.36 0.93
N SER A 249 -20.66 -1.59 0.63
CA SER A 249 -20.71 -2.73 1.56
C SER A 249 -19.32 -3.14 2.04
N GLN A 250 -19.22 -3.49 3.32
CA GLN A 250 -18.02 -4.06 3.92
C GLN A 250 -18.39 -5.33 4.68
N ARG A 251 -17.86 -6.47 4.24
CA ARG A 251 -18.09 -7.77 4.89
C ARG A 251 -17.19 -7.98 6.11
N HIS A 252 -16.09 -7.23 6.23
CA HIS A 252 -15.11 -7.31 7.31
C HIS A 252 -15.13 -6.03 8.16
N ALA A 253 -15.84 -6.03 9.28
CA ALA A 253 -16.02 -4.85 10.13
C ALA A 253 -14.67 -4.20 10.56
N HIS A 254 -13.61 -4.98 10.75
CA HIS A 254 -12.27 -4.49 11.09
C HIS A 254 -11.57 -3.68 9.98
N LYS A 255 -12.12 -3.65 8.76
CA LYS A 255 -11.60 -2.87 7.62
C LYS A 255 -12.30 -1.51 7.44
N ILE A 256 -13.16 -1.09 8.38
CA ILE A 256 -13.81 0.22 8.39
C ILE A 256 -13.75 0.83 9.80
N HIS A 257 -13.46 2.13 9.86
CA HIS A 257 -13.68 2.95 11.04
C HIS A 257 -14.49 4.19 10.67
N ILE A 258 -15.83 4.06 10.66
CA ILE A 258 -16.72 5.23 10.62
C ILE A 258 -16.65 5.88 12.00
N LYS A 259 -16.17 7.12 12.09
CA LYS A 259 -16.03 7.85 13.37
C LYS A 259 -17.36 8.06 14.11
N ASP A 260 -18.47 7.93 13.40
CA ASP A 260 -19.84 8.22 13.84
C ASP A 260 -20.63 6.97 14.29
N GLN A 261 -19.97 5.80 14.36
CA GLN A 261 -20.56 4.59 14.91
C GLN A 261 -19.77 4.09 16.12
N PHE A 262 -20.45 3.95 17.26
CA PHE A 262 -19.94 3.24 18.44
C PHE A 262 -19.80 1.74 18.13
N VAL A 263 -18.66 1.36 17.53
CA VAL A 263 -18.29 -0.04 17.33
C VAL A 263 -18.15 -0.71 18.69
N LYS A 264 -19.14 -1.52 19.06
CA LYS A 264 -19.05 -2.45 20.19
C LYS A 264 -17.97 -3.49 19.88
N TYR A 265 -16.74 -3.19 20.26
CA TYR A 265 -15.65 -4.16 20.30
C TYR A 265 -15.97 -5.23 21.35
N ASP A 266 -16.59 -6.32 20.92
CA ASP A 266 -16.55 -7.55 21.70
C ASP A 266 -15.09 -8.02 21.80
N ARG A 267 -14.65 -8.26 23.04
CA ARG A 267 -13.28 -8.69 23.36
C ARG A 267 -13.12 -10.22 23.31
N SER A 268 -14.21 -10.97 23.13
CA SER A 268 -14.24 -12.44 23.18
C SER A 268 -13.30 -13.14 22.20
N GLN A 269 -13.11 -12.61 20.98
CA GLN A 269 -12.36 -13.28 19.91
C GLN A 269 -10.83 -13.11 19.97
N ARG A 270 -10.25 -12.66 21.10
CA ARG A 270 -8.78 -12.63 21.31
C ARG A 270 -8.23 -13.92 21.92
N MET A 271 -8.55 -15.07 21.33
CA MET A 271 -7.74 -16.28 21.45
C MET A 271 -7.60 -16.97 20.09
N LEU A 272 -6.42 -16.82 19.49
CA LEU A 272 -5.91 -17.80 18.52
C LEU A 272 -5.36 -19.00 19.32
N ARG A 273 -5.57 -20.20 18.80
CA ARG A 273 -5.10 -21.47 19.36
C ARG A 273 -4.55 -22.35 18.24
#